data_AF-A0A183II69-F1
#
_entry.id   AF-A0A183II69-F1
#
_cell.length_a   1.000
_cell.length_b   1.000
_cell.length_c   1.000
_cell.angle_alpha   90.00
_cell.angle_beta   90.00
_cell.angle_gamma   90.00
#
_symmetry.space_group_name_H-M   'P 1'
#
loop_
_entity.id
_entity.type
_entity.pdbx_description
1 polymer ?
#
loop_
_entity_poly.entity_id
_entity_poly.type
_entity_poly.pdbx_seq_one_letter_code
_entity_poly.pdbx_strand_id
1 'polypeptide(L)'
;MVITFLSSTSHRESNPTWMPGTDARYLPQTFMGLTRQFFGVPSTESKFSKHYLTSLPQQSERGAAVDPECTTKVKTAHVFCEGNDIYDATLNLTNVLENNNKFYILQILKDNATQNYSVWFRWGRVGLRGQSMLTSCGDDVEEAKRLFCEKFFAKTLNEWGNRSEFESVPGKYDLVKVNYSNEEEENDEKKGNGKSRLKKSRRTPPSKLDKKLQAVINLICDMQTMDDCLKEMRFDASKLPLGKLTRDQITAGYESLKKIERCIKAAKQSRNALANACNEYYTRIPHCFGMRRPPLITDLDSVKTEIALLEVLSDAEVTVRTIKKMSGSKKNPIDMKYDQMMYSLEAIGHSSNEFGIIEAYLHNTHGPTHVFFKLKLIDLFKCHRKNGKENENDGFYDINNQTSLLPVYRFSMLLWHGSRLVNWYSILCSGLKIAPPEAPSTGYMFGKGIYFADISSKAANYCMTTEQKNVGLVLLCEVALGKQAELTEADCQAAEHLGKCNSVKGVGKLTPDPSENYKLPDGCVIPLGHPVPNRLTQETCLQYNEYIVYDLSQIRLRYLAKLKFTYEC
;
A
#
# COMPACT_ATOMS: atom_id res chain seq x y z
N MET A 1 45.79 -76.05 -26.42
CA MET A 1 44.62 -76.46 -25.61
C MET A 1 43.74 -75.23 -25.41
N VAL A 2 42.74 -75.09 -26.28
CA VAL A 2 41.34 -74.76 -25.96
C VAL A 2 41.03 -73.65 -24.92
N ILE A 3 40.55 -72.51 -25.44
CA ILE A 3 39.26 -71.83 -25.16
C ILE A 3 39.09 -70.98 -23.87
N THR A 4 39.21 -69.66 -24.07
CA THR A 4 38.21 -68.57 -23.94
C THR A 4 37.38 -68.28 -22.66
N PHE A 5 37.35 -66.96 -22.38
CA PHE A 5 36.30 -66.06 -21.85
C PHE A 5 35.63 -66.33 -20.50
N LEU A 6 35.73 -65.35 -19.59
CA LEU A 6 34.59 -64.53 -19.17
C LEU A 6 35.06 -63.22 -18.50
N SER A 7 34.38 -62.15 -18.88
CA SER A 7 34.57 -60.74 -18.53
C SER A 7 34.02 -60.35 -17.16
N SER A 8 34.63 -59.38 -16.47
CA SER A 8 33.90 -58.19 -16.00
C SER A 8 34.89 -57.04 -15.71
N THR A 9 34.60 -55.88 -16.29
CA THR A 9 35.50 -54.74 -16.45
C THR A 9 35.12 -53.55 -15.55
N SER A 10 36.18 -52.91 -15.07
CA SER A 10 36.37 -51.47 -14.86
C SER A 10 35.42 -50.67 -13.96
N HIS A 11 36.00 -50.22 -12.86
CA HIS A 11 35.60 -49.10 -12.01
C HIS A 11 35.28 -47.81 -12.79
N ARG A 12 34.12 -47.22 -12.50
CA ARG A 12 33.86 -45.78 -12.57
C ARG A 12 33.25 -45.34 -11.25
N GLU A 13 34.00 -44.53 -10.51
CA GLU A 13 33.52 -43.83 -9.32
C GLU A 13 32.40 -42.86 -9.72
N SER A 14 31.30 -42.90 -8.96
CA SER A 14 30.10 -42.09 -9.16
C SER A 14 29.98 -41.06 -8.04
N ASN A 15 29.65 -39.83 -8.45
CA ASN A 15 29.43 -38.63 -7.65
C ASN A 15 28.49 -38.83 -6.44
N PRO A 16 28.73 -38.16 -5.29
CA PRO A 16 27.73 -38.05 -4.24
C PRO A 16 26.77 -36.86 -4.51
N THR A 17 25.51 -37.23 -4.72
CA THR A 17 24.29 -36.67 -4.11
C THR A 17 24.21 -35.17 -3.83
N TRP A 18 23.46 -34.48 -4.72
CA TRP A 18 22.88 -33.16 -4.52
C TRP A 18 21.77 -33.17 -3.45
N MET A 19 21.90 -32.32 -2.44
CA MET A 19 20.79 -31.91 -1.57
C MET A 19 19.99 -30.77 -2.24
N PRO A 20 18.66 -30.79 -2.27
CA PRO A 20 17.86 -29.60 -2.48
C PRO A 20 17.43 -29.00 -1.14
N GLY A 21 18.05 -27.89 -0.76
CA GLY A 21 17.56 -27.01 0.29
C GLY A 21 16.65 -25.94 -0.28
N THR A 22 15.51 -25.71 0.35
CA THR A 22 14.74 -24.45 0.26
C THR A 22 13.64 -24.40 1.30
N ASP A 23 13.78 -23.52 2.30
CA ASP A 23 12.63 -22.82 2.89
C ASP A 23 13.06 -21.56 3.67
N ALA A 24 13.81 -20.68 3.00
CA ALA A 24 14.14 -19.34 3.48
C ALA A 24 13.96 -18.26 2.40
N ARG A 25 13.31 -18.59 1.26
CA ARG A 25 13.26 -17.73 0.06
C ARG A 25 11.90 -17.10 -0.24
N TYR A 26 10.94 -17.15 0.69
CA TYR A 26 9.60 -16.52 0.50
C TYR A 26 9.37 -15.27 1.35
N LEU A 27 10.44 -14.62 1.81
CA LEU A 27 10.48 -13.22 2.24
C LEU A 27 11.66 -12.56 1.50
N PRO A 28 11.63 -11.26 1.17
CA PRO A 28 12.78 -10.62 0.55
C PRO A 28 13.99 -10.71 1.50
N GLN A 29 14.91 -11.64 1.24
CA GLN A 29 16.22 -11.73 1.92
C GLN A 29 17.17 -10.63 1.43
N THR A 30 16.70 -9.38 1.40
CA THR A 30 17.53 -8.23 1.03
C THR A 30 17.47 -7.12 2.06
N PHE A 31 17.54 -7.43 3.37
CA PHE A 31 17.78 -6.36 4.36
C PHE A 31 18.72 -6.67 5.54
N MET A 32 19.42 -7.82 5.56
CA MET A 32 20.49 -8.06 6.55
C MET A 32 21.93 -8.06 5.99
N GLY A 33 22.11 -7.78 4.70
CA GLY A 33 23.44 -7.73 4.05
C GLY A 33 24.05 -6.34 3.83
N LEU A 34 23.36 -5.25 4.20
CA LEU A 34 23.80 -3.88 3.89
C LEU A 34 24.04 -3.00 5.13
N THR A 35 23.94 -3.53 6.34
CA THR A 35 24.09 -2.76 7.59
C THR A 35 25.50 -2.72 8.18
N ARG A 36 26.52 -3.32 7.55
CA ARG A 36 27.91 -3.28 8.04
C ARG A 36 28.98 -2.70 7.11
N GLN A 37 28.61 -2.10 5.97
CA GLN A 37 29.58 -1.42 5.08
C GLN A 37 29.18 0.01 4.65
N PHE A 38 28.15 0.59 5.27
CA PHE A 38 27.69 1.96 5.00
C PHE A 38 27.83 2.87 6.22
N PHE A 39 29.01 2.92 6.84
CA PHE A 39 29.37 4.01 7.73
C PHE A 39 30.73 4.56 7.31
N GLY A 40 30.67 5.64 6.53
CA GLY A 40 31.83 6.30 5.96
C GLY A 40 31.44 7.54 5.17
N VAL A 41 30.50 8.34 5.67
CA VAL A 41 30.28 9.71 5.21
C VAL A 41 30.17 10.59 6.45
N PRO A 42 31.03 11.63 6.61
CA PRO A 42 30.99 12.50 7.78
C PRO A 42 29.63 13.18 7.89
N SER A 43 29.06 13.15 9.09
CA SER A 43 27.87 13.92 9.47
C SER A 43 28.17 15.42 9.36
N THR A 44 27.87 16.02 8.21
CA THR A 44 27.54 17.44 8.19
C THR A 44 26.06 17.55 8.52
N GLU A 45 25.76 18.12 9.69
CA GLU A 45 24.41 18.49 10.10
C GLU A 45 23.79 19.41 9.03
N SER A 46 23.08 18.80 8.09
CA SER A 46 22.17 19.50 7.20
C SER A 46 20.95 19.90 8.02
N LYS A 47 20.77 21.21 8.22
CA LYS A 47 19.58 21.85 8.83
C LYS A 47 18.32 21.66 7.98
N PHE A 48 17.94 20.42 7.68
CA PHE A 48 16.77 20.03 6.89
C PHE A 48 15.80 19.21 7.75
N SER A 49 15.09 19.85 8.69
CA SER A 49 13.94 19.25 9.39
C SER A 49 13.01 20.27 10.06
N LYS A 50 12.77 21.43 9.43
CA LYS A 50 11.81 22.41 9.99
C LYS A 50 10.81 23.06 9.01
N HIS A 51 10.73 22.64 7.74
CA HIS A 51 9.94 23.40 6.76
C HIS A 51 8.55 22.88 6.38
N TYR A 52 8.04 21.78 6.96
CA TYR A 52 6.68 21.32 6.63
C TYR A 52 5.53 21.91 7.46
N LEU A 53 5.79 22.85 8.40
CA LEU A 53 4.74 23.53 9.17
C LEU A 53 4.94 25.04 9.35
N THR A 54 5.49 25.72 8.34
CA THR A 54 5.47 27.20 8.29
C THR A 54 5.05 27.66 6.89
N SER A 55 3.87 28.29 6.84
CA SER A 55 3.16 28.84 5.67
C SER A 55 2.93 27.84 4.53
N LEU A 56 1.70 27.33 4.41
CA LEU A 56 1.21 26.67 3.20
C LEU A 56 1.51 27.57 1.97
N PRO A 57 2.02 27.02 0.85
CA PRO A 57 2.15 27.76 -0.41
C PRO A 57 0.81 28.41 -0.78
N GLN A 58 0.84 29.61 -1.38
CA GLN A 58 -0.39 30.24 -1.85
C GLN A 58 -0.93 29.45 -3.07
N GLN A 59 -2.14 28.93 -2.93
CA GLN A 59 -2.84 28.15 -3.96
C GLN A 59 -3.68 29.07 -4.86
N SER A 60 -3.91 28.64 -6.10
CA SER A 60 -4.93 29.24 -6.97
C SER A 60 -6.34 28.95 -6.43
N GLU A 61 -7.34 29.68 -6.94
CA GLU A 61 -8.76 29.43 -6.60
C GLU A 61 -9.19 27.98 -6.90
N ARG A 62 -8.41 27.21 -7.67
CA ARG A 62 -8.75 25.87 -8.19
C ARG A 62 -7.71 24.76 -7.88
N GLY A 63 -6.89 24.92 -6.84
CA GLY A 63 -6.22 23.77 -6.19
C GLY A 63 -4.84 23.34 -6.69
N ALA A 64 -4.23 24.07 -7.63
CA ALA A 64 -2.82 23.86 -7.95
C ALA A 64 -1.93 24.80 -7.12
N ALA A 65 -1.11 24.21 -6.25
CA ALA A 65 -0.09 24.94 -5.50
C ALA A 65 1.10 25.28 -6.41
N VAL A 66 1.63 26.49 -6.25
CA VAL A 66 2.90 26.88 -6.86
C VAL A 66 3.99 25.94 -6.41
N ASP A 67 4.82 25.47 -7.34
CA ASP A 67 5.99 24.66 -7.04
C ASP A 67 6.85 25.34 -5.97
N PRO A 68 7.08 24.72 -4.79
CA PRO A 68 7.78 25.36 -3.68
C PRO A 68 9.22 25.76 -4.01
N GLU A 69 9.79 25.18 -5.06
CA GLU A 69 11.11 25.54 -5.57
C GLU A 69 11.14 26.89 -6.30
N CYS A 70 9.99 27.41 -6.71
CA CYS A 70 9.86 28.77 -7.24
C CYS A 70 9.83 29.80 -6.11
N THR A 71 10.92 29.87 -5.34
CA THR A 71 11.04 30.68 -4.12
C THR A 71 10.69 32.16 -4.29
N THR A 72 10.84 32.70 -5.51
CA THR A 72 10.51 34.08 -5.87
C THR A 72 9.00 34.34 -6.02
N LYS A 73 8.20 33.31 -6.30
CA LYS A 73 6.76 33.43 -6.61
C LYS A 73 5.84 32.63 -5.70
N VAL A 74 6.36 31.64 -4.96
CA VAL A 74 5.58 30.73 -4.09
C VAL A 74 4.69 31.43 -3.03
N LYS A 75 5.01 32.68 -2.67
CA LYS A 75 4.23 33.50 -1.71
C LYS A 75 3.56 34.73 -2.33
N THR A 76 3.66 34.91 -3.65
CA THR A 76 3.23 36.15 -4.33
C THR A 76 2.45 35.89 -5.61
N ALA A 77 2.36 34.65 -6.05
CA ALA A 77 1.63 34.21 -7.23
C ALA A 77 0.77 33.00 -6.92
N HIS A 78 -0.09 32.65 -7.86
CA HIS A 78 -0.85 31.41 -7.90
C HIS A 78 -0.73 30.78 -9.29
N VAL A 79 -1.01 29.48 -9.39
CA VAL A 79 -1.07 28.80 -10.69
C VAL A 79 -2.24 29.34 -11.52
N PHE A 80 -1.98 29.72 -12.75
CA PHE A 80 -2.99 30.27 -13.67
C PHE A 80 -4.01 29.21 -14.10
N CYS A 81 -5.27 29.64 -14.20
CA CYS A 81 -6.36 28.81 -14.70
C CYS A 81 -7.20 29.61 -15.70
N GLU A 82 -7.63 28.96 -16.78
CA GLU A 82 -8.56 29.50 -17.78
C GLU A 82 -9.84 28.66 -17.78
N GLY A 83 -10.92 29.19 -17.21
CA GLY A 83 -12.07 28.36 -16.89
C GLY A 83 -11.65 27.18 -16.02
N ASN A 84 -12.03 25.96 -16.40
CA ASN A 84 -11.65 24.72 -15.71
C ASN A 84 -10.25 24.19 -16.09
N ASP A 85 -9.57 24.84 -17.02
CA ASP A 85 -8.24 24.44 -17.46
C ASP A 85 -7.16 25.00 -16.52
N ILE A 86 -6.44 24.11 -15.83
CA ILE A 86 -5.36 24.46 -14.91
C ILE A 86 -4.03 24.23 -15.64
N TYR A 87 -3.26 25.30 -15.84
CA TYR A 87 -1.96 25.25 -16.52
C TYR A 87 -0.84 24.78 -15.57
N ASP A 88 -0.96 23.53 -15.12
CA ASP A 88 -0.01 22.79 -14.27
C ASP A 88 0.16 21.36 -14.80
N ALA A 89 1.38 20.97 -15.13
CA ALA A 89 1.69 19.64 -15.64
C ALA A 89 2.94 19.07 -14.98
N THR A 90 2.84 17.83 -14.52
CA THR A 90 4.00 17.04 -14.10
C THR A 90 4.19 15.89 -15.08
N LEU A 91 5.36 15.82 -15.68
CA LEU A 91 5.74 14.83 -16.67
C LEU A 91 6.84 13.93 -16.10
N ASN A 92 6.83 12.65 -16.50
CA ASN A 92 7.83 11.67 -16.08
C ASN A 92 8.37 10.88 -17.28
N LEU A 93 9.62 10.42 -17.20
CA LEU A 93 10.26 9.61 -18.22
C LEU A 93 11.29 8.68 -17.58
N THR A 94 11.09 7.37 -17.75
CA THR A 94 12.06 6.35 -17.37
C THR A 94 12.58 5.60 -18.61
N ASN A 95 13.92 5.48 -18.69
CA ASN A 95 14.60 4.50 -19.52
C ASN A 95 15.62 3.74 -18.67
N VAL A 96 15.25 2.54 -18.23
CA VAL A 96 16.06 1.62 -17.45
C VAL A 96 17.29 1.13 -18.19
N LEU A 97 17.37 1.24 -19.53
CA LEU A 97 18.58 0.88 -20.28
C LEU A 97 19.64 1.99 -20.26
N GLU A 98 19.19 3.23 -20.33
CA GLU A 98 20.04 4.42 -20.41
C GLU A 98 20.22 5.16 -19.07
N ASN A 99 19.72 4.59 -17.96
CA ASN A 99 19.72 5.25 -16.65
C ASN A 99 19.00 6.63 -16.64
N ASN A 100 17.98 6.77 -17.48
CA ASN A 100 17.09 7.92 -17.43
C ASN A 100 15.96 7.63 -16.44
N ASN A 101 15.77 8.53 -15.50
CA ASN A 101 14.61 8.59 -14.60
C ASN A 101 14.40 10.06 -14.28
N LYS A 102 13.63 10.75 -15.13
CA LYS A 102 13.60 12.20 -15.23
C LYS A 102 12.19 12.73 -15.06
N PHE A 103 12.04 13.84 -14.37
CA PHE A 103 10.80 14.60 -14.29
C PHE A 103 10.91 15.92 -15.05
N TYR A 104 9.75 16.46 -15.44
CA TYR A 104 9.61 17.83 -15.95
C TYR A 104 8.30 18.43 -15.41
N ILE A 105 8.37 19.55 -14.71
CA ILE A 105 7.23 20.31 -14.20
C ILE A 105 7.07 21.56 -15.06
N LEU A 106 5.82 21.87 -15.42
CA LEU A 106 5.43 23.07 -16.14
C LEU A 106 4.30 23.75 -15.37
N GLN A 107 4.44 25.05 -15.10
CA GLN A 107 3.38 25.88 -14.51
C GLN A 107 3.31 27.24 -15.18
N ILE A 108 2.11 27.75 -15.43
CA ILE A 108 1.92 29.20 -15.62
C ILE A 108 1.55 29.79 -14.26
N LEU A 109 2.26 30.83 -13.85
CA LEU A 109 2.08 31.54 -12.59
C LEU A 109 1.54 32.94 -12.87
N LYS A 110 0.48 33.33 -12.17
CA LYS A 110 -0.10 34.67 -12.19
C LYS A 110 0.17 35.35 -10.86
N ASP A 111 0.75 36.55 -10.90
CA ASP A 111 0.98 37.35 -9.70
C ASP A 111 -0.35 37.73 -9.03
N ASN A 112 -0.36 37.75 -7.70
CA ASN A 112 -1.58 38.04 -6.93
C ASN A 112 -1.95 39.52 -6.97
N ALA A 113 -0.94 40.39 -7.05
CA ALA A 113 -1.12 41.84 -6.96
C ALA A 113 -1.26 42.51 -8.34
N THR A 114 -0.75 41.89 -9.40
CA THR A 114 -0.69 42.44 -10.75
C THR A 114 -1.17 41.42 -11.77
N GLN A 115 -1.55 41.86 -12.97
CA GLN A 115 -1.87 40.96 -14.08
C GLN A 115 -0.61 40.40 -14.75
N ASN A 116 0.47 40.17 -13.99
CA ASN A 116 1.71 39.67 -14.55
C ASN A 116 1.72 38.14 -14.55
N TYR A 117 2.13 37.56 -15.68
CA TYR A 117 2.26 36.13 -15.90
C TYR A 117 3.74 35.74 -15.99
N SER A 118 4.04 34.52 -15.56
CA SER A 118 5.36 33.92 -15.71
C SER A 118 5.22 32.43 -15.98
N VAL A 119 6.05 31.88 -16.84
CA VAL A 119 6.11 30.44 -17.08
C VAL A 119 7.26 29.85 -16.27
N TRP A 120 6.94 28.87 -15.45
CA TRP A 120 7.87 28.13 -14.61
C TRP A 120 8.09 26.73 -15.17
N PHE A 121 9.35 26.38 -15.37
CA PHE A 121 9.77 25.04 -15.72
C PHE A 121 10.77 24.52 -14.69
N ARG A 122 10.62 23.26 -14.27
CA ARG A 122 11.63 22.58 -13.43
C ARG A 122 11.83 21.15 -13.90
N TRP A 123 13.08 20.72 -14.05
CA TRP A 123 13.39 19.39 -14.58
C TRP A 123 14.63 18.81 -13.93
N GLY A 124 14.72 17.49 -13.92
CA GLY A 124 15.87 16.82 -13.34
C GLY A 124 15.63 15.34 -13.11
N ARG A 125 16.48 14.75 -12.27
CA ARG A 125 16.35 13.36 -11.86
C ARG A 125 15.27 13.22 -10.78
N VAL A 126 14.41 12.21 -10.90
CA VAL A 126 13.35 11.92 -9.91
C VAL A 126 13.96 11.71 -8.51
N GLY A 127 13.31 12.26 -7.49
CA GLY A 127 13.81 12.33 -6.11
C GLY A 127 14.81 13.46 -5.83
N LEU A 128 15.28 14.20 -6.84
CA LEU A 128 16.21 15.33 -6.67
C LEU A 128 15.56 16.67 -7.07
N ARG A 129 16.16 17.76 -6.61
CA ARG A 129 15.66 19.13 -6.83
C ARG A 129 15.53 19.48 -8.32
N GLY A 130 16.55 19.17 -9.11
CA GLY A 130 16.65 19.52 -10.53
C GLY A 130 17.13 20.94 -10.80
N GLN A 131 17.09 21.34 -12.08
CA GLN A 131 17.27 22.70 -12.57
C GLN A 131 15.90 23.34 -12.82
N SER A 132 15.85 24.66 -12.84
CA SER A 132 14.61 25.41 -13.07
C SER A 132 14.83 26.66 -13.90
N MET A 133 13.76 27.14 -14.52
CA MET A 133 13.71 28.38 -15.28
C MET A 133 12.38 29.08 -15.04
N LEU A 134 12.44 30.37 -14.73
CA LEU A 134 11.28 31.25 -14.61
C LEU A 134 11.39 32.33 -15.69
N THR A 135 10.41 32.38 -16.60
CA THR A 135 10.35 33.38 -17.67
C THR A 135 9.17 34.31 -17.41
N SER A 136 9.43 35.62 -17.30
CA SER A 136 8.38 36.62 -17.16
C SER A 136 7.77 36.95 -18.52
N CYS A 137 6.44 37.00 -18.59
CA CYS A 137 5.68 37.36 -19.80
C CYS A 137 5.00 38.73 -19.67
N GLY A 138 5.18 39.43 -18.55
CA GLY A 138 4.45 40.69 -18.31
C GLY A 138 2.95 40.42 -18.24
N ASP A 139 2.13 41.31 -18.81
CA ASP A 139 0.68 41.18 -18.88
C ASP A 139 0.16 40.32 -20.05
N ASP A 140 1.07 39.77 -20.87
CA ASP A 140 0.74 38.92 -22.00
C ASP A 140 0.51 37.45 -21.59
N VAL A 141 -0.74 37.11 -21.35
CA VAL A 141 -1.16 35.74 -21.01
C VAL A 141 -1.04 34.79 -22.21
N GLU A 142 -1.21 35.27 -23.43
CA GLU A 142 -1.17 34.43 -24.62
C GLU A 142 0.25 34.00 -24.94
N GLU A 143 1.24 34.87 -24.71
CA GLU A 143 2.66 34.49 -24.76
C GLU A 143 3.00 33.43 -23.70
N ALA A 144 2.48 33.57 -22.48
CA ALA A 144 2.68 32.56 -21.43
C ALA A 144 2.08 31.20 -21.82
N LYS A 145 0.86 31.19 -22.38
CA LYS A 145 0.19 30.00 -22.89
C LYS A 145 0.95 29.37 -24.05
N ARG A 146 1.44 30.17 -25.00
CA ARG A 146 2.25 29.72 -26.13
C ARG A 146 3.52 29.02 -25.65
N LEU A 147 4.30 29.65 -24.78
CA LEU A 147 5.54 29.07 -24.23
C LEU A 147 5.29 27.77 -23.47
N PHE A 148 4.20 27.71 -22.70
CA PHE A 148 3.81 26.50 -21.97
C PHE A 148 3.44 25.37 -22.93
N CYS A 149 2.53 25.63 -23.89
CA CYS A 149 2.05 24.64 -24.85
C CYS A 149 3.17 24.14 -25.77
N GLU A 150 4.02 25.03 -26.28
CA GLU A 150 5.21 24.65 -27.07
C GLU A 150 6.15 23.74 -26.26
N LYS A 151 6.36 24.05 -24.98
CA LYS A 151 7.21 23.21 -24.13
C LYS A 151 6.56 21.86 -23.89
N PHE A 152 5.26 21.83 -23.59
CA PHE A 152 4.50 20.61 -23.39
C PHE A 152 4.60 19.72 -24.63
N PHE A 153 4.21 20.23 -25.79
CA PHE A 153 4.29 19.52 -27.07
C PHE A 153 5.71 19.04 -27.38
N ALA A 154 6.74 19.87 -27.21
CA ALA A 154 8.12 19.45 -27.45
C ALA A 154 8.57 18.27 -26.59
N LYS A 155 8.04 18.13 -25.37
CA LYS A 155 8.38 17.06 -24.42
C LYS A 155 7.51 15.81 -24.57
N THR A 156 6.27 15.94 -25.00
CA THR A 156 5.28 14.85 -25.02
C THR A 156 4.83 14.44 -26.42
N LEU A 157 5.00 15.31 -27.43
CA LEU A 157 4.37 15.23 -28.76
C LEU A 157 2.84 15.16 -28.73
N ASN A 158 2.24 15.68 -27.65
CA ASN A 158 0.80 15.78 -27.47
C ASN A 158 0.41 17.26 -27.36
N GLU A 159 -0.72 17.64 -27.92
CA GLU A 159 -1.26 18.99 -27.79
C GLU A 159 -1.88 19.20 -26.40
N TRP A 160 -1.63 20.37 -25.80
CA TRP A 160 -2.16 20.68 -24.46
C TRP A 160 -3.70 20.66 -24.41
N GLY A 161 -4.34 21.17 -25.46
CA GLY A 161 -5.81 21.21 -25.56
C GLY A 161 -6.47 19.82 -25.62
N ASN A 162 -5.76 18.81 -26.13
CA ASN A 162 -6.29 17.45 -26.33
C ASN A 162 -5.72 16.45 -25.32
N ARG A 163 -5.16 16.91 -24.21
CA ARG A 163 -4.51 16.06 -23.20
C ARG A 163 -5.44 15.07 -22.48
N SER A 164 -6.76 15.19 -22.63
CA SER A 164 -7.71 14.15 -22.18
C SER A 164 -7.50 12.83 -22.92
N GLU A 165 -7.04 12.90 -24.16
CA GLU A 165 -6.72 11.77 -25.05
C GLU A 165 -5.20 11.56 -25.15
N PHE A 166 -4.46 11.89 -24.08
CA PHE A 166 -3.00 11.80 -24.08
C PHE A 166 -2.51 10.40 -24.46
N GLU A 167 -1.62 10.33 -25.45
CA GLU A 167 -0.97 9.09 -25.88
C GLU A 167 0.52 9.11 -25.55
N SER A 168 0.98 8.09 -24.82
CA SER A 168 2.40 7.93 -24.49
C SER A 168 3.21 7.61 -25.75
N VAL A 169 4.16 8.48 -26.11
CA VAL A 169 5.07 8.28 -27.24
C VAL A 169 6.42 7.70 -26.77
N PRO A 170 6.93 6.61 -27.37
CA PRO A 170 8.22 6.04 -27.00
C PRO A 170 9.36 7.07 -27.02
N GLY A 171 10.13 7.12 -25.93
CA GLY A 171 11.27 8.04 -25.78
C GLY A 171 10.90 9.48 -25.42
N LYS A 172 9.60 9.80 -25.28
CA LYS A 172 9.09 11.09 -24.82
C LYS A 172 8.55 10.99 -23.40
N TYR A 173 8.35 12.15 -22.76
CA TYR A 173 7.77 12.19 -21.43
C TYR A 173 6.29 11.78 -21.47
N ASP A 174 5.85 11.08 -20.43
CA ASP A 174 4.45 10.76 -20.18
C ASP A 174 3.87 11.77 -19.17
N LEU A 175 2.55 11.95 -19.21
CA LEU A 175 1.83 12.84 -18.31
C LEU A 175 1.43 12.09 -17.03
N VAL A 176 1.88 12.60 -15.88
CA VAL A 176 1.41 12.09 -14.58
C VAL A 176 0.06 12.73 -14.30
N LYS A 177 -1.02 11.93 -14.33
CA LYS A 177 -2.37 12.43 -14.07
C LYS A 177 -2.52 12.83 -12.61
N VAL A 178 -2.88 14.10 -12.40
CA VAL A 178 -3.08 14.70 -11.08
C VAL A 178 -4.53 15.16 -10.96
N ASN A 179 -5.19 14.83 -9.85
CA ASN A 179 -6.52 15.35 -9.55
C ASN A 179 -6.45 16.65 -8.73
N TYR A 180 -6.91 17.76 -9.32
CA TYR A 180 -7.02 19.07 -8.67
C TYR A 180 -8.41 19.36 -8.08
N SER A 181 -9.45 18.54 -8.40
CA SER A 181 -10.85 18.78 -8.01
C SER A 181 -11.13 18.72 -6.50
N ASN A 182 -10.20 18.19 -5.70
CA ASN A 182 -10.38 17.98 -4.26
C ASN A 182 -10.08 19.23 -3.40
N GLU A 183 -9.91 20.41 -3.99
CA GLU A 183 -9.56 21.66 -3.28
C GLU A 183 -10.58 22.79 -3.52
N GLU A 184 -11.66 22.54 -4.28
CA GLU A 184 -12.75 23.49 -4.52
C GLU A 184 -13.49 23.86 -3.21
N GLU A 185 -13.59 22.93 -2.25
CA GLU A 185 -14.33 23.13 -0.99
C GLU A 185 -13.63 24.07 0.01
N GLU A 186 -12.34 24.39 -0.15
CA GLU A 186 -11.62 25.31 0.76
C GLU A 186 -11.73 26.79 0.37
N ASN A 187 -12.07 27.10 -0.88
CA ASN A 187 -12.09 28.48 -1.38
C ASN A 187 -13.47 29.16 -1.35
N ASP A 188 -14.57 28.42 -1.29
CA ASP A 188 -15.91 29.00 -1.21
C ASP A 188 -16.21 29.70 0.14
N GLU A 189 -15.43 29.47 1.19
CA GLU A 189 -15.55 30.22 2.45
C GLU A 189 -14.93 31.65 2.40
N LYS A 190 -14.23 32.03 1.32
CA LYS A 190 -13.57 33.34 1.20
C LYS A 190 -14.33 34.40 0.40
N LYS A 191 -15.54 34.12 -0.10
CA LYS A 191 -16.41 35.13 -0.72
C LYS A 191 -17.36 35.74 0.32
N GLY A 192 -16.79 36.47 1.28
CA GLY A 192 -17.54 37.24 2.28
C GLY A 192 -16.81 38.55 2.59
N ASN A 193 -17.43 39.66 2.21
CA ASN A 193 -16.93 41.04 2.20
C ASN A 193 -15.99 41.46 3.35
N GLY A 194 -15.01 42.28 2.98
CA GLY A 194 -13.98 42.81 3.85
C GLY A 194 -14.50 43.51 5.10
N LYS A 195 -13.95 43.09 6.24
CA LYS A 195 -13.50 43.95 7.34
C LYS A 195 -12.52 43.13 8.19
N SER A 196 -11.31 43.66 8.33
CA SER A 196 -10.26 43.21 9.22
C SER A 196 -10.84 42.83 10.59
N ARG A 197 -10.87 41.52 10.89
CA ARG A 197 -11.15 41.01 12.23
C ARG A 197 -10.04 40.02 12.54
N LEU A 198 -9.17 40.40 13.47
CA LEU A 198 -8.10 39.56 14.00
C LEU A 198 -8.62 38.14 14.21
N LYS A 199 -7.95 37.15 13.59
CA LYS A 199 -8.22 35.71 13.75
C LYS A 199 -8.14 35.35 15.24
N LYS A 200 -9.27 35.41 15.96
CA LYS A 200 -9.44 34.65 17.20
C LYS A 200 -9.37 33.19 16.81
N SER A 201 -8.31 32.51 17.25
CA SER A 201 -8.18 31.05 17.24
C SER A 201 -9.52 30.43 17.65
N ARG A 202 -10.22 29.79 16.70
CA ARG A 202 -11.36 28.93 17.02
C ARG A 202 -10.80 27.80 17.89
N ARG A 203 -11.10 27.83 19.19
CA ARG A 203 -10.75 26.74 20.10
C ARG A 203 -11.46 25.48 19.62
N THR A 204 -10.70 24.52 19.08
CA THR A 204 -11.21 23.20 18.71
C THR A 204 -11.80 22.53 19.95
N PRO A 205 -13.05 22.02 19.91
CA PRO A 205 -13.62 21.34 21.07
C PRO A 205 -12.81 20.08 21.42
N PRO A 206 -12.80 19.66 22.70
CA PRO A 206 -12.17 18.39 23.09
C PRO A 206 -12.88 17.21 22.41
N SER A 207 -12.11 16.17 22.08
CA SER A 207 -12.62 14.92 21.54
C SER A 207 -13.48 14.19 22.58
N LYS A 208 -14.57 13.57 22.12
CA LYS A 208 -15.46 12.74 22.95
C LYS A 208 -15.04 11.26 23.05
N LEU A 209 -14.04 10.86 22.27
CA LEU A 209 -13.58 9.47 22.20
C LEU A 209 -12.68 9.11 23.39
N ASP A 210 -12.62 7.82 23.73
CA ASP A 210 -11.64 7.32 24.70
C ASP A 210 -10.19 7.61 24.26
N LYS A 211 -9.27 7.77 25.23
CA LYS A 211 -7.87 8.10 24.95
C LYS A 211 -7.14 7.04 24.15
N LYS A 212 -7.44 5.75 24.35
CA LYS A 212 -6.84 4.67 23.57
C LYS A 212 -7.28 4.74 22.12
N LEU A 213 -8.56 5.05 21.90
CA LEU A 213 -9.11 5.23 20.56
C LEU A 213 -8.52 6.47 19.87
N GLN A 214 -8.42 7.60 20.56
CA GLN A 214 -7.72 8.79 20.04
C GLN A 214 -6.29 8.46 19.59
N ALA A 215 -5.56 7.65 20.37
CA ALA A 215 -4.21 7.22 20.02
C ALA A 215 -4.18 6.35 18.75
N VAL A 216 -5.13 5.43 18.59
CA VAL A 216 -5.24 4.61 17.36
C VAL A 216 -5.56 5.47 16.13
N ILE A 217 -6.54 6.37 16.22
CA ILE A 217 -6.92 7.23 15.09
C ILE A 217 -5.78 8.15 14.69
N ASN A 218 -5.06 8.74 15.65
CA ASN A 218 -3.90 9.55 15.34
C ASN A 218 -2.80 8.72 14.67
N LEU A 219 -2.57 7.48 15.14
CA LEU A 219 -1.55 6.59 14.60
C LEU A 219 -1.81 6.21 13.13
N ILE A 220 -3.05 5.84 12.78
CA ILE A 220 -3.40 5.36 11.42
C ILE A 220 -3.70 6.49 10.43
N CYS A 221 -3.90 7.73 10.92
CA CYS A 221 -4.13 8.91 10.08
C CYS A 221 -2.93 9.87 10.06
N ASP A 222 -1.75 9.43 10.50
CA ASP A 222 -0.54 10.26 10.52
C ASP A 222 0.06 10.40 9.12
N MET A 223 0.01 11.62 8.59
CA MET A 223 0.48 11.93 7.24
C MET A 223 1.99 11.75 7.07
N GLN A 224 2.77 12.03 8.13
CA GLN A 224 4.23 11.86 8.07
C GLN A 224 4.60 10.38 8.00
N THR A 225 3.91 9.54 8.77
CA THR A 225 4.10 8.09 8.75
C THR A 225 3.73 7.50 7.39
N MET A 226 2.67 8.00 6.76
CA MET A 226 2.33 7.64 5.37
C MET A 226 3.44 8.03 4.38
N ASP A 227 3.92 9.27 4.45
CA ASP A 227 5.00 9.77 3.58
C ASP A 227 6.30 8.98 3.77
N ASP A 228 6.69 8.69 5.01
CA ASP A 228 7.86 7.87 5.33
C ASP A 228 7.74 6.45 4.77
N CYS A 229 6.58 5.81 4.90
CA CYS A 229 6.33 4.46 4.38
C CYS A 229 6.50 4.43 2.86
N LEU A 230 5.97 5.43 2.15
CA LEU A 230 6.08 5.50 0.69
C LEU A 230 7.52 5.76 0.24
N LYS A 231 8.25 6.60 0.96
CA LYS A 231 9.69 6.82 0.73
C LYS A 231 10.51 5.55 0.92
N GLU A 232 10.20 4.76 1.94
CA GLU A 232 10.84 3.45 2.18
C GLU A 232 10.58 2.49 1.00
N MET A 233 9.36 2.53 0.46
CA MET A 233 8.96 1.80 -0.76
C MET A 233 9.44 2.47 -2.05
N ARG A 234 10.34 3.47 -1.96
CA ARG A 234 10.97 4.20 -3.08
C ARG A 234 10.01 4.99 -3.96
N PHE A 235 8.80 5.27 -3.52
CA PHE A 235 7.86 6.13 -4.24
C PHE A 235 8.21 7.61 -4.06
N ASP A 236 8.16 8.40 -5.14
CA ASP A 236 8.41 9.84 -5.08
C ASP A 236 7.12 10.65 -4.84
N ALA A 237 6.72 10.71 -3.57
CA ALA A 237 5.57 11.49 -3.12
C ALA A 237 5.70 13.01 -3.36
N SER A 238 6.90 13.53 -3.68
CA SER A 238 7.07 14.95 -4.01
C SER A 238 6.52 15.30 -5.40
N LYS A 239 6.52 14.32 -6.32
CA LYS A 239 6.07 14.49 -7.71
C LYS A 239 4.64 14.06 -7.90
N LEU A 240 4.23 13.02 -7.17
CA LEU A 240 2.84 12.59 -7.12
C LEU A 240 2.37 12.57 -5.67
N PRO A 241 2.03 13.75 -5.10
CA PRO A 241 1.53 13.81 -3.75
C PRO A 241 0.31 12.92 -3.58
N LEU A 242 0.20 12.27 -2.42
CA LEU A 242 -0.89 11.33 -2.14
C LEU A 242 -2.29 11.91 -2.41
N GLY A 243 -2.51 13.18 -2.05
CA GLY A 243 -3.81 13.84 -2.26
C GLY A 243 -4.12 14.19 -3.72
N LYS A 244 -3.21 13.88 -4.64
CA LYS A 244 -3.26 14.18 -6.07
C LYS A 244 -3.21 12.90 -6.93
N LEU A 245 -2.85 11.76 -6.32
CA LEU A 245 -2.86 10.45 -6.96
C LEU A 245 -4.29 10.06 -7.39
N THR A 246 -4.44 9.53 -8.60
CA THR A 246 -5.74 9.11 -9.14
C THR A 246 -5.85 7.59 -9.16
N ARG A 247 -7.09 7.09 -9.10
CA ARG A 247 -7.37 5.65 -9.27
C ARG A 247 -6.88 5.15 -10.63
N ASP A 248 -7.12 5.92 -11.69
CA ASP A 248 -6.66 5.60 -13.05
C ASP A 248 -5.14 5.41 -13.11
N GLN A 249 -4.37 6.22 -12.38
CA GLN A 249 -2.92 6.08 -12.33
C GLN A 249 -2.49 4.76 -11.65
N ILE A 250 -3.17 4.38 -10.56
CA ILE A 250 -2.92 3.11 -9.85
C ILE A 250 -3.30 1.92 -10.75
N THR A 251 -4.47 1.96 -11.40
CA THR A 251 -4.92 0.93 -12.35
C THR A 251 -3.94 0.81 -13.52
N ALA A 252 -3.48 1.92 -14.09
CA ALA A 252 -2.45 1.93 -15.12
C ALA A 252 -1.12 1.34 -14.63
N GLY A 253 -0.77 1.52 -13.35
CA GLY A 253 0.36 0.86 -12.70
C GLY A 253 0.22 -0.67 -12.66
N TYR A 254 -0.95 -1.18 -12.24
CA TYR A 254 -1.23 -2.62 -12.23
C TYR A 254 -1.18 -3.23 -13.64
N GLU A 255 -1.74 -2.56 -14.64
CA GLU A 255 -1.67 -3.01 -16.03
C GLU A 255 -0.22 -3.12 -16.54
N SER A 256 0.64 -2.17 -16.18
CA SER A 256 2.05 -2.22 -16.53
C SER A 256 2.79 -3.35 -15.80
N LEU A 257 2.49 -3.61 -14.52
CA LEU A 257 3.02 -4.79 -13.82
C LEU A 257 2.55 -6.10 -14.46
N LYS A 258 1.32 -6.17 -14.97
CA LYS A 258 0.80 -7.35 -15.68
C LYS A 258 1.51 -7.57 -17.01
N LYS A 259 1.98 -6.51 -17.68
CA LYS A 259 2.89 -6.62 -18.84
C LYS A 259 4.25 -7.20 -18.43
N ILE A 260 4.83 -6.73 -17.32
CA ILE A 260 6.10 -7.23 -16.79
C ILE A 260 5.99 -8.72 -16.43
N GLU A 261 4.94 -9.12 -15.70
CA GLU A 261 4.66 -10.52 -15.35
C GLU A 261 4.64 -11.41 -16.61
N ARG A 262 3.93 -10.99 -17.66
CA ARG A 262 3.87 -11.72 -18.94
C ARG A 262 5.25 -11.83 -19.60
N CYS A 263 6.07 -10.78 -19.54
CA CYS A 263 7.43 -10.83 -20.06
C CYS A 263 8.32 -11.80 -19.28
N ILE A 264 8.15 -11.90 -17.96
CA ILE A 264 8.91 -12.84 -17.11
C ILE A 264 8.48 -14.29 -17.37
N LYS A 265 7.18 -14.55 -17.52
CA LYS A 265 6.63 -15.90 -17.77
C LYS A 265 6.82 -16.40 -19.22
N ALA A 266 7.24 -15.54 -20.14
CA ALA A 266 7.39 -15.92 -21.55
C ALA A 266 8.53 -16.94 -21.75
N ALA A 267 8.28 -17.96 -22.58
CA ALA A 267 9.26 -19.01 -22.89
C ALA A 267 10.58 -18.50 -23.48
N LYS A 268 10.56 -17.34 -24.15
CA LYS A 268 11.75 -16.60 -24.60
C LYS A 268 11.68 -15.17 -24.07
N GLN A 269 12.44 -14.90 -23.01
CA GLN A 269 12.48 -13.57 -22.41
C GLN A 269 13.26 -12.60 -23.30
N SER A 270 12.56 -11.65 -23.92
CA SER A 270 13.21 -10.53 -24.60
C SER A 270 13.59 -9.47 -23.58
N ARG A 271 14.90 -9.25 -23.39
CA ARG A 271 15.42 -8.22 -22.48
C ARG A 271 14.90 -6.83 -22.83
N ASN A 272 14.74 -6.52 -24.12
CA ASN A 272 14.22 -5.23 -24.58
C ASN A 272 12.71 -5.11 -24.29
N ALA A 273 11.94 -6.18 -24.49
CA ALA A 273 10.51 -6.16 -24.16
C ALA A 273 10.30 -5.97 -22.64
N LEU A 274 11.07 -6.69 -21.81
CA LEU A 274 11.03 -6.53 -20.37
C LEU A 274 11.44 -5.11 -19.94
N ALA A 275 12.51 -4.58 -20.52
CA ALA A 275 12.97 -3.22 -20.23
C ALA A 275 11.91 -2.18 -20.60
N ASN A 276 11.24 -2.33 -21.74
CA ASN A 276 10.15 -1.44 -22.14
C ASN A 276 8.94 -1.53 -21.18
N ALA A 277 8.58 -2.73 -20.72
CA ALA A 277 7.53 -2.90 -19.73
C ALA A 277 7.91 -2.26 -18.37
N CYS A 278 9.17 -2.39 -17.94
CA CYS A 278 9.69 -1.70 -16.75
C CYS A 278 9.69 -0.17 -16.93
N ASN A 279 10.07 0.32 -18.12
CA ASN A 279 10.03 1.76 -18.44
C ASN A 279 8.62 2.31 -18.31
N GLU A 280 7.63 1.61 -18.87
CA GLU A 280 6.22 1.98 -18.78
C GLU A 280 5.77 2.07 -17.32
N TYR A 281 6.08 1.05 -16.51
CA TYR A 281 5.73 1.02 -15.08
C TYR A 281 6.36 2.19 -14.29
N TYR A 282 7.68 2.37 -14.34
CA TYR A 282 8.35 3.44 -13.59
C TYR A 282 8.05 4.85 -14.11
N THR A 283 7.62 4.96 -15.36
CA THR A 283 7.13 6.22 -15.93
C THR A 283 5.75 6.57 -15.36
N ARG A 284 4.87 5.58 -15.23
CA ARG A 284 3.54 5.75 -14.62
C ARG A 284 3.57 5.89 -13.10
N ILE A 285 4.45 5.17 -12.42
CA ILE A 285 4.59 5.16 -10.97
C ILE A 285 5.97 5.71 -10.62
N PRO A 286 6.08 7.01 -10.27
CA PRO A 286 7.37 7.65 -10.06
C PRO A 286 8.16 7.04 -8.90
N HIS A 287 9.36 6.57 -9.19
CA HIS A 287 10.27 5.98 -8.20
C HIS A 287 11.54 6.82 -8.01
N CYS A 288 11.97 6.95 -6.76
CA CYS A 288 13.24 7.56 -6.39
C CYS A 288 14.32 6.48 -6.19
N PHE A 289 15.21 6.34 -7.18
CA PHE A 289 16.38 5.44 -7.12
C PHE A 289 17.69 6.15 -6.76
N GLY A 290 17.63 7.43 -6.34
CA GLY A 290 18.81 8.27 -6.19
C GLY A 290 19.61 8.32 -7.49
N MET A 291 20.95 8.34 -7.43
CA MET A 291 21.81 8.31 -8.63
C MET A 291 21.97 6.93 -9.28
N ARG A 292 21.39 5.87 -8.68
CA ARG A 292 21.47 4.51 -9.22
C ARG A 292 20.52 4.32 -10.37
N ARG A 293 20.92 3.45 -11.30
CA ARG A 293 20.09 3.00 -12.40
C ARG A 293 18.81 2.33 -11.88
N PRO A 294 17.62 2.69 -12.40
CA PRO A 294 16.39 1.97 -12.09
C PRO A 294 16.56 0.47 -12.37
N PRO A 295 16.24 -0.42 -11.41
CA PRO A 295 16.45 -1.85 -11.57
C PRO A 295 15.42 -2.44 -12.54
N LEU A 296 15.83 -3.43 -13.33
CA LEU A 296 14.87 -4.26 -14.06
C LEU A 296 14.10 -5.14 -13.06
N ILE A 297 12.79 -5.25 -13.26
CA ILE A 297 11.95 -6.19 -12.50
C ILE A 297 12.01 -7.53 -13.26
N THR A 298 12.86 -8.44 -12.79
CA THR A 298 13.23 -9.66 -13.53
C THR A 298 12.57 -10.93 -13.02
N ASP A 299 12.01 -10.89 -11.82
CA ASP A 299 11.46 -12.04 -11.11
C ASP A 299 10.11 -11.70 -10.48
N LEU A 300 9.40 -12.75 -10.11
CA LEU A 300 8.04 -12.67 -9.61
C LEU A 300 7.96 -12.03 -8.22
N ASP A 301 9.01 -12.13 -7.39
CA ASP A 301 9.04 -11.55 -6.06
C ASP A 301 9.23 -10.03 -6.09
N SER A 302 10.03 -9.54 -7.05
CA SER A 302 10.09 -8.12 -7.39
C SER A 302 8.73 -7.60 -7.87
N VAL A 303 7.98 -8.36 -8.67
CA VAL A 303 6.59 -7.99 -9.05
C VAL A 303 5.69 -7.91 -7.81
N LYS A 304 5.77 -8.87 -6.87
CA LYS A 304 4.97 -8.81 -5.62
C LYS A 304 5.29 -7.57 -4.80
N THR A 305 6.56 -7.18 -4.73
CA THR A 305 7.00 -5.98 -4.01
C THR A 305 6.34 -4.72 -4.57
N GLU A 306 6.27 -4.62 -5.89
CA GLU A 306 5.64 -3.50 -6.59
C GLU A 306 4.10 -3.52 -6.50
N ILE A 307 3.48 -4.71 -6.47
CA ILE A 307 2.04 -4.85 -6.16
C ILE A 307 1.74 -4.28 -4.78
N ALA A 308 2.55 -4.60 -3.77
CA ALA A 308 2.37 -4.09 -2.42
C ALA A 308 2.47 -2.55 -2.35
N LEU A 309 3.31 -1.93 -3.20
CA LEU A 309 3.36 -0.47 -3.32
C LEU A 309 2.04 0.09 -3.85
N LEU A 310 1.49 -0.49 -4.92
CA LEU A 310 0.21 -0.04 -5.49
C LEU A 310 -0.97 -0.21 -4.52
N GLU A 311 -0.96 -1.26 -3.71
CA GLU A 311 -1.96 -1.46 -2.65
C GLU A 311 -1.88 -0.36 -1.58
N VAL A 312 -0.67 -0.06 -1.09
CA VAL A 312 -0.43 1.02 -0.13
C VAL A 312 -0.84 2.38 -0.70
N LEU A 313 -0.52 2.64 -1.97
CA LEU A 313 -0.91 3.86 -2.65
C LEU A 313 -2.44 4.01 -2.76
N SER A 314 -3.15 2.92 -3.03
CA SER A 314 -4.61 2.88 -3.07
C SER A 314 -5.25 3.21 -1.71
N ASP A 315 -4.74 2.61 -0.64
CA ASP A 315 -5.26 2.88 0.71
C ASP A 315 -4.88 4.28 1.22
N ALA A 316 -3.70 4.77 0.86
CA ALA A 316 -3.29 6.13 1.17
C ALA A 316 -4.14 7.17 0.42
N GLU A 317 -4.46 6.96 -0.86
CA GLU A 317 -5.39 7.81 -1.63
C GLU A 317 -6.72 7.95 -0.92
N VAL A 318 -7.33 6.82 -0.54
CA VAL A 318 -8.62 6.77 0.15
C VAL A 318 -8.56 7.55 1.46
N THR A 319 -7.48 7.35 2.22
CA THR A 319 -7.26 8.02 3.51
C THR A 319 -7.16 9.53 3.33
N VAL A 320 -6.30 9.99 2.43
CA VAL A 320 -6.10 11.44 2.20
C VAL A 320 -7.35 12.10 1.66
N ARG A 321 -8.03 11.48 0.69
CA ARG A 321 -9.31 11.99 0.17
C ARG A 321 -10.37 12.09 1.26
N THR A 322 -10.44 11.09 2.14
CA THR A 322 -11.41 11.08 3.26
C THR A 322 -11.09 12.18 4.26
N ILE A 323 -9.81 12.37 4.63
CA ILE A 323 -9.39 13.44 5.54
C ILE A 323 -9.63 14.84 4.95
N LYS A 324 -9.38 15.04 3.65
CA LYS A 324 -9.58 16.34 2.98
C LYS A 324 -11.05 16.78 2.98
N LYS A 325 -12.00 15.86 2.77
CA LYS A 325 -13.45 16.13 2.82
C LYS A 325 -13.97 16.58 4.20
N MET A 326 -13.13 16.57 5.24
CA MET A 326 -13.50 16.95 6.61
C MET A 326 -13.18 18.40 6.95
N SER A 327 -12.56 19.17 6.05
CA SER A 327 -12.26 20.60 6.29
C SER A 327 -13.56 21.41 6.43
N GLY A 328 -13.68 22.23 7.48
CA GLY A 328 -14.81 23.18 7.66
C GLY A 328 -15.81 22.88 8.79
N SER A 329 -15.76 21.70 9.42
CA SER A 329 -16.68 21.35 10.51
C SER A 329 -16.29 21.95 11.88
N LYS A 330 -17.30 22.13 12.75
CA LYS A 330 -17.12 22.56 14.14
C LYS A 330 -16.77 21.41 15.11
N LYS A 331 -16.77 20.15 14.65
CA LYS A 331 -16.42 18.97 15.45
C LYS A 331 -14.90 18.86 15.69
N ASN A 332 -14.51 18.08 16.68
CA ASN A 332 -13.10 17.74 16.86
C ASN A 332 -12.61 16.89 15.65
N PRO A 333 -11.44 17.18 15.05
CA PRO A 333 -10.94 16.46 13.87
C PRO A 333 -10.78 14.94 14.06
N ILE A 334 -10.42 14.49 15.27
CA ILE A 334 -10.29 13.05 15.55
C ILE A 334 -11.67 12.39 15.55
N ASP A 335 -12.66 13.05 16.15
CA ASP A 335 -14.05 12.58 16.17
C ASP A 335 -14.61 12.49 14.74
N MET A 336 -14.27 13.46 13.88
CA MET A 336 -14.67 13.43 12.47
C MET A 336 -14.04 12.26 11.71
N LYS A 337 -12.74 12.03 11.90
CA LYS A 337 -12.03 10.90 11.30
C LYS A 337 -12.65 9.58 11.73
N TYR A 338 -12.98 9.47 13.02
CA TYR A 338 -13.67 8.31 13.55
C TYR A 338 -15.08 8.17 12.99
N ASP A 339 -15.87 9.24 12.88
CA ASP A 339 -17.23 9.23 12.36
C ASP A 339 -17.31 8.62 10.95
N GLN A 340 -16.31 8.87 10.09
CA GLN A 340 -16.24 8.31 8.73
C GLN A 340 -15.93 6.80 8.67
N MET A 341 -15.40 6.22 9.74
CA MET A 341 -15.13 4.78 9.77
C MET A 341 -16.44 3.99 9.73
N MET A 342 -16.46 2.90 8.95
CA MET A 342 -17.57 1.95 8.91
C MET A 342 -17.70 1.13 10.20
N TYR A 343 -16.62 1.05 10.98
CA TYR A 343 -16.56 0.29 12.22
C TYR A 343 -16.44 1.21 13.44
N SER A 344 -17.24 0.95 14.47
CA SER A 344 -17.01 1.41 15.83
C SER A 344 -16.05 0.46 16.53
N LEU A 345 -15.14 1.04 17.31
CA LEU A 345 -14.15 0.33 18.10
C LEU A 345 -14.44 0.55 19.58
N GLU A 346 -14.66 -0.55 20.30
CA GLU A 346 -14.85 -0.56 21.76
C GLU A 346 -13.60 -1.10 22.42
N ALA A 347 -12.98 -0.34 23.33
CA ALA A 347 -11.77 -0.77 24.01
C ALA A 347 -12.08 -1.88 25.03
N ILE A 348 -11.37 -3.00 24.94
CA ILE A 348 -11.50 -4.12 25.86
C ILE A 348 -10.53 -3.92 27.04
N GLY A 349 -11.05 -4.05 28.26
CA GLY A 349 -10.27 -3.96 29.50
C GLY A 349 -9.27 -5.12 29.63
N HIS A 350 -8.06 -4.83 30.10
CA HIS A 350 -6.97 -5.84 30.18
C HIS A 350 -7.25 -6.97 31.17
N SER A 351 -8.14 -6.74 32.14
CA SER A 351 -8.57 -7.75 33.11
C SER A 351 -9.73 -8.62 32.60
N SER A 352 -10.21 -8.41 31.37
CA SER A 352 -11.31 -9.21 30.83
C SER A 352 -10.81 -10.60 30.39
N ASN A 353 -11.68 -11.59 30.50
CA ASN A 353 -11.40 -12.94 29.99
C ASN A 353 -11.14 -12.93 28.46
N GLU A 354 -11.87 -12.08 27.74
CA GLU A 354 -11.72 -11.91 26.29
C GLU A 354 -10.31 -11.40 25.92
N PHE A 355 -9.76 -10.45 26.68
CA PHE A 355 -8.38 -9.99 26.49
C PHE A 355 -7.39 -11.13 26.74
N GLY A 356 -7.55 -11.87 27.84
CA GLY A 356 -6.68 -13.00 28.19
C GLY A 356 -6.68 -14.12 27.15
N ILE A 357 -7.84 -14.45 26.57
CA ILE A 357 -7.95 -15.46 25.49
C ILE A 357 -7.20 -14.99 24.24
N ILE A 358 -7.36 -13.73 23.82
CA ILE A 358 -6.67 -13.21 22.63
C ILE A 358 -5.17 -13.05 22.87
N GLU A 359 -4.76 -12.69 24.08
CA GLU A 359 -3.34 -12.66 24.47
C GLU A 359 -2.73 -14.07 24.45
N ALA A 360 -3.43 -15.08 24.97
CA ALA A 360 -3.01 -16.47 24.86
C ALA A 360 -2.94 -16.93 23.40
N TYR A 361 -3.92 -16.57 22.56
CA TYR A 361 -3.91 -16.90 21.13
C TYR A 361 -2.69 -16.28 20.43
N LEU A 362 -2.40 -15.01 20.71
CA LEU A 362 -1.24 -14.29 20.20
C LEU A 362 0.07 -15.01 20.54
N HIS A 363 0.24 -15.43 21.80
CA HIS A 363 1.47 -16.06 22.27
C HIS A 363 1.62 -17.52 21.84
N ASN A 364 0.57 -18.32 22.00
CA ASN A 364 0.61 -19.75 21.65
C ASN A 364 0.90 -19.94 20.17
N THR A 365 0.34 -19.09 19.31
CA THR A 365 0.50 -19.18 17.84
C THR A 365 1.62 -18.31 17.29
N HIS A 366 2.60 -17.94 18.13
CA HIS A 366 3.86 -17.39 17.63
C HIS A 366 4.68 -18.53 16.99
N GLY A 367 4.93 -18.42 15.68
CA GLY A 367 5.55 -19.47 14.88
C GLY A 367 7.01 -19.65 15.26
N PRO A 368 7.49 -20.89 15.42
CA PRO A 368 8.85 -21.18 15.91
C PRO A 368 9.96 -20.72 14.96
N THR A 369 9.65 -20.47 13.67
CA THR A 369 10.63 -19.93 12.71
C THR A 369 10.74 -18.41 12.74
N HIS A 370 9.81 -17.70 13.40
CA HIS A 370 9.77 -16.23 13.46
C HIS A 370 10.42 -15.71 14.75
N VAL A 371 11.69 -16.06 14.97
CA VAL A 371 12.42 -15.78 16.23
C VAL A 371 12.95 -14.35 16.34
N PHE A 372 12.93 -13.58 15.25
CA PHE A 372 13.55 -12.25 15.17
C PHE A 372 12.75 -11.14 15.87
N PHE A 373 11.54 -11.42 16.33
CA PHE A 373 10.80 -10.54 17.23
C PHE A 373 9.89 -11.32 18.19
N LYS A 374 9.53 -10.65 19.28
CA LYS A 374 8.45 -11.02 20.19
C LYS A 374 7.28 -10.06 20.06
N LEU A 375 6.07 -10.59 20.21
CA LEU A 375 4.83 -9.82 20.18
C LEU A 375 4.29 -9.60 21.59
N LYS A 376 3.78 -8.40 21.85
CA LYS A 376 3.03 -8.07 23.06
C LYS A 376 1.73 -7.37 22.69
N LEU A 377 0.61 -7.83 23.24
CA LEU A 377 -0.68 -7.16 23.12
C LEU A 377 -0.67 -5.89 24.00
N ILE A 378 -0.85 -4.71 23.39
CA ILE A 378 -0.93 -3.42 24.10
C ILE A 378 -2.39 -3.09 24.40
N ASP A 379 -3.21 -3.04 23.37
CA ASP A 379 -4.62 -2.69 23.46
C ASP A 379 -5.41 -3.62 22.52
N LEU A 380 -6.63 -3.96 22.93
CA LEU A 380 -7.54 -4.77 22.14
C LEU A 380 -8.85 -3.99 22.00
N PHE A 381 -9.38 -3.94 20.78
CA PHE A 381 -10.64 -3.28 20.49
C PHE A 381 -11.59 -4.27 19.85
N LYS A 382 -12.83 -4.30 20.33
CA LYS A 382 -13.92 -5.00 19.66
C LYS A 382 -14.41 -4.17 18.49
N CYS A 383 -14.56 -4.80 17.34
CA CYS A 383 -15.00 -4.17 16.11
C CYS A 383 -16.51 -4.39 15.94
N HIS A 384 -17.25 -3.30 15.77
CA HIS A 384 -18.68 -3.31 15.51
C HIS A 384 -18.98 -2.54 14.24
N ARG A 385 -19.86 -3.02 13.36
CA ARG A 385 -20.20 -2.29 12.12
C ARG A 385 -21.29 -1.26 12.40
N LYS A 386 -21.02 0.03 12.18
CA LYS A 386 -21.89 1.13 12.65
C LYS A 386 -23.32 1.14 12.07
N ASN A 387 -23.51 0.66 10.84
CA ASN A 387 -24.81 0.78 10.15
C ASN A 387 -25.78 -0.38 10.44
N GLY A 388 -25.73 -0.98 11.64
CA GLY A 388 -26.82 -1.79 12.19
C GLY A 388 -27.13 -3.13 11.49
N LYS A 389 -26.25 -3.62 10.63
CA LYS A 389 -26.45 -4.91 9.94
C LYS A 389 -25.87 -6.12 10.66
N GLU A 390 -25.42 -6.01 11.91
CA GLU A 390 -24.83 -7.16 12.63
C GLU A 390 -25.78 -8.36 12.76
N ASN A 391 -27.11 -8.16 12.65
CA ASN A 391 -28.11 -9.22 12.88
C ASN A 391 -29.16 -9.42 11.77
N GLU A 392 -29.24 -8.61 10.70
CA GLU A 392 -30.33 -8.74 9.69
C GLU A 392 -29.92 -8.45 8.23
N ASN A 393 -28.75 -8.95 7.77
CA ASN A 393 -28.17 -8.86 6.40
C ASN A 393 -26.94 -7.93 6.29
N ASP A 394 -25.88 -8.18 7.07
CA ASP A 394 -24.52 -7.64 6.82
C ASP A 394 -23.83 -8.25 5.60
N GLY A 395 -24.46 -9.26 5.00
CA GLY A 395 -23.82 -10.10 3.99
C GLY A 395 -22.86 -11.10 4.63
N PHE A 396 -22.53 -10.99 5.92
CA PHE A 396 -21.92 -12.11 6.60
C PHE A 396 -22.97 -13.21 6.67
N TYR A 397 -22.57 -14.43 6.31
CA TYR A 397 -23.47 -15.57 6.45
C TYR A 397 -23.85 -15.67 7.93
N ASP A 398 -25.08 -15.27 8.28
CA ASP A 398 -25.61 -15.37 9.65
C ASP A 398 -25.76 -16.85 10.04
N ILE A 399 -24.72 -17.38 10.67
CA ILE A 399 -24.63 -18.77 11.13
C ILE A 399 -25.74 -19.15 12.13
N ASN A 400 -26.41 -18.17 12.75
CA ASN A 400 -27.45 -18.38 13.75
C ASN A 400 -28.86 -18.40 13.13
N ASN A 401 -29.07 -17.81 11.95
CA ASN A 401 -30.32 -17.97 11.18
C ASN A 401 -30.34 -19.33 10.47
N GLN A 402 -30.80 -20.34 11.21
CA GLN A 402 -30.93 -21.74 10.77
C GLN A 402 -31.75 -21.94 9.48
N THR A 403 -32.53 -20.94 9.06
CA THR A 403 -33.46 -21.01 7.94
C THR A 403 -32.92 -20.48 6.61
N SER A 404 -31.77 -19.79 6.58
CA SER A 404 -31.34 -19.05 5.37
C SER A 404 -29.94 -19.38 4.87
N LEU A 405 -29.17 -20.22 5.58
CA LEU A 405 -27.85 -20.68 5.14
C LEU A 405 -27.83 -22.16 4.79
N LEU A 406 -27.17 -22.49 3.67
CA LEU A 406 -26.78 -23.86 3.39
C LEU A 406 -25.85 -24.37 4.53
N PRO A 407 -25.99 -25.64 4.98
CA PRO A 407 -25.14 -26.25 6.00
C PRO A 407 -23.62 -26.13 5.76
N VAL A 408 -23.24 -25.82 4.52
CA VAL A 408 -21.86 -25.65 4.06
C VAL A 408 -21.14 -24.45 4.69
N TYR A 409 -21.84 -23.44 5.23
CA TYR A 409 -21.23 -22.26 5.87
C TYR A 409 -21.08 -22.38 7.40
N ARG A 410 -21.33 -23.55 7.98
CA ARG A 410 -21.36 -23.77 9.44
C ARG A 410 -19.99 -23.80 10.13
N PHE A 411 -18.90 -23.71 9.38
CA PHE A 411 -17.54 -23.69 9.94
C PHE A 411 -16.92 -22.31 9.76
N SER A 412 -16.76 -21.59 10.86
CA SER A 412 -16.00 -20.34 10.94
C SER A 412 -14.83 -20.45 11.90
N MET A 413 -13.75 -19.75 11.58
CA MET A 413 -12.57 -19.62 12.44
C MET A 413 -12.23 -18.16 12.68
N LEU A 414 -11.71 -17.86 13.86
CA LEU A 414 -11.13 -16.57 14.19
C LEU A 414 -9.66 -16.55 13.77
N LEU A 415 -9.36 -15.84 12.68
CA LEU A 415 -8.06 -15.86 12.03
C LEU A 415 -7.42 -14.47 11.98
N TRP A 416 -6.09 -14.44 12.00
CA TRP A 416 -5.28 -13.23 11.98
C TRP A 416 -5.15 -12.66 10.56
N HIS A 417 -5.24 -11.34 10.45
CA HIS A 417 -4.91 -10.59 9.24
C HIS A 417 -4.04 -9.38 9.57
N GLY A 418 -2.81 -9.34 9.04
CA GLY A 418 -1.88 -8.23 9.24
C GLY A 418 -1.77 -7.36 7.99
N SER A 419 -1.48 -6.08 8.20
CA SER A 419 -1.29 -5.10 7.13
C SER A 419 -0.42 -3.95 7.62
N ARG A 420 0.20 -3.22 6.68
CA ARG A 420 1.00 -2.03 6.99
C ARG A 420 0.16 -0.98 7.70
N LEU A 421 0.80 -0.19 8.57
CA LEU A 421 0.10 0.78 9.40
C LEU A 421 -0.77 1.77 8.59
N VAL A 422 -0.25 2.18 7.43
CA VAL A 422 -0.84 3.12 6.48
C VAL A 422 -2.15 2.64 5.84
N ASN A 423 -2.42 1.33 5.85
CA ASN A 423 -3.61 0.76 5.23
C ASN A 423 -4.83 0.77 6.16
N TRP A 424 -4.63 0.83 7.48
CA TRP A 424 -5.69 0.58 8.45
C TRP A 424 -6.83 1.59 8.42
N TYR A 425 -6.56 2.87 8.15
CA TYR A 425 -7.65 3.84 8.09
C TYR A 425 -8.58 3.56 6.90
N SER A 426 -8.03 3.22 5.73
CA SER A 426 -8.81 2.80 4.56
C SER A 426 -9.60 1.52 4.84
N ILE A 427 -8.97 0.51 5.46
CA ILE A 427 -9.62 -0.75 5.86
C ILE A 427 -10.79 -0.49 6.81
N LEU A 428 -10.63 0.39 7.80
CA LEU A 428 -11.70 0.71 8.75
C LEU A 428 -12.79 1.62 8.15
N CYS A 429 -12.48 2.36 7.09
CA CYS A 429 -13.44 3.17 6.34
C CYS A 429 -14.20 2.40 5.25
N SER A 430 -13.68 1.27 4.76
CA SER A 430 -14.25 0.59 3.58
C SER A 430 -14.28 -0.94 3.64
N GLY A 431 -13.76 -1.56 4.70
CA GLY A 431 -13.59 -3.01 4.82
C GLY A 431 -12.32 -3.51 4.13
N LEU A 432 -12.08 -4.82 4.25
CA LEU A 432 -11.06 -5.53 3.48
C LEU A 432 -11.49 -5.59 2.01
N LYS A 433 -10.53 -5.54 1.08
CA LYS A 433 -10.78 -5.51 -0.37
C LYS A 433 -10.00 -6.62 -1.06
N ILE A 434 -10.64 -7.28 -2.00
CA ILE A 434 -9.97 -8.20 -2.91
C ILE A 434 -9.19 -7.37 -3.93
N ALA A 435 -7.99 -7.82 -4.27
CA ALA A 435 -7.16 -7.19 -5.28
C ALA A 435 -7.93 -7.01 -6.60
N PRO A 436 -7.77 -5.88 -7.29
CA PRO A 436 -8.60 -5.56 -8.43
C PRO A 436 -8.26 -6.44 -9.66
N PRO A 437 -9.17 -6.59 -10.65
CA PRO A 437 -8.98 -7.46 -11.82
C PRO A 437 -7.71 -7.16 -12.64
N GLU A 438 -7.30 -5.89 -12.71
CA GLU A 438 -6.10 -5.41 -13.39
C GLU A 438 -4.79 -5.86 -12.72
N ALA A 439 -4.80 -6.14 -11.41
CA ALA A 439 -3.60 -6.57 -10.69
C ALA A 439 -3.05 -7.88 -11.28
N PRO A 440 -1.72 -8.08 -11.37
CA PRO A 440 -1.15 -9.38 -11.75
C PRO A 440 -1.59 -10.46 -10.75
N SER A 441 -1.86 -11.68 -11.23
CA SER A 441 -2.14 -12.81 -10.32
C SER A 441 -0.87 -13.29 -9.62
N THR A 442 0.30 -13.10 -10.24
CA THR A 442 1.58 -13.32 -9.57
C THR A 442 1.81 -12.27 -8.50
N GLY A 443 1.74 -12.71 -7.25
CA GLY A 443 1.54 -11.84 -6.10
C GLY A 443 0.79 -12.60 -5.01
N TYR A 444 -0.18 -13.39 -5.45
CA TYR A 444 -1.12 -14.08 -4.60
C TYR A 444 -0.94 -15.59 -4.79
N MET A 445 -0.48 -16.27 -3.73
CA MET A 445 -0.10 -17.69 -3.78
C MET A 445 -1.25 -18.59 -4.24
N PHE A 446 -2.47 -18.23 -3.87
CA PHE A 446 -3.72 -18.93 -4.13
C PHE A 446 -4.73 -18.04 -4.88
N GLY A 447 -4.26 -17.13 -5.72
CA GLY A 447 -5.11 -16.19 -6.45
C GLY A 447 -5.67 -15.05 -5.60
N LYS A 448 -6.43 -14.17 -6.23
CA LYS A 448 -6.88 -12.89 -5.63
C LYS A 448 -8.04 -13.11 -4.66
N GLY A 449 -7.73 -13.18 -3.37
CA GLY A 449 -8.69 -13.27 -2.28
C GLY A 449 -8.17 -12.55 -1.04
N ILE A 450 -8.89 -12.68 0.08
CA ILE A 450 -8.42 -12.18 1.38
C ILE A 450 -7.70 -13.30 2.10
N TYR A 451 -6.45 -13.04 2.48
CA TYR A 451 -5.56 -14.01 3.12
C TYR A 451 -5.61 -13.83 4.64
N PHE A 452 -5.73 -14.96 5.33
CA PHE A 452 -5.72 -15.07 6.78
C PHE A 452 -4.74 -16.14 7.23
N ALA A 453 -4.23 -15.99 8.45
CA ALA A 453 -3.35 -16.96 9.10
C ALA A 453 -3.93 -17.41 10.44
N ASP A 454 -3.67 -18.65 10.82
CA ASP A 454 -3.89 -19.20 12.16
C ASP A 454 -2.66 -19.01 13.07
N ILE A 455 -1.51 -18.63 12.49
CA ILE A 455 -0.27 -18.28 13.18
C ILE A 455 -0.13 -16.76 13.30
N SER A 456 -0.15 -16.24 14.53
CA SER A 456 -0.13 -14.80 14.83
C SER A 456 1.07 -14.09 14.21
N SER A 457 2.27 -14.62 14.43
CA SER A 457 3.54 -14.07 13.92
C SER A 457 3.61 -14.02 12.39
N LYS A 458 2.91 -14.93 11.69
CA LYS A 458 2.85 -14.93 10.22
C LYS A 458 2.06 -13.72 9.73
N ALA A 459 0.88 -13.47 10.30
CA ALA A 459 0.13 -12.26 10.02
C ALA A 459 0.90 -11.00 10.47
N ALA A 460 1.57 -11.05 11.62
CA ALA A 460 2.31 -9.93 12.16
C ALA A 460 3.44 -9.44 11.24
N ASN A 461 4.07 -10.33 10.45
CA ASN A 461 5.08 -9.95 9.44
C ASN A 461 4.55 -8.94 8.41
N TYR A 462 3.26 -8.97 8.10
CA TYR A 462 2.64 -8.02 7.16
C TYR A 462 2.48 -6.61 7.75
N CYS A 463 2.70 -6.42 9.05
CA CYS A 463 2.74 -5.10 9.67
C CYS A 463 3.96 -4.27 9.18
N MET A 464 5.03 -4.94 8.74
CA MET A 464 6.27 -4.32 8.27
C MET A 464 6.83 -3.31 9.29
N THR A 465 6.76 -3.65 10.58
CA THR A 465 7.34 -2.83 11.65
C THR A 465 8.87 -2.90 11.62
N THR A 466 9.50 -1.94 12.29
CA THR A 466 10.95 -1.90 12.48
C THR A 466 11.28 -1.67 13.95
N GLU A 467 12.56 -1.73 14.33
CA GLU A 467 12.99 -1.42 15.71
C GLU A 467 12.61 0.01 16.12
N GLN A 468 12.71 0.96 15.20
CA GLN A 468 12.36 2.37 15.43
C GLN A 468 10.85 2.60 15.39
N LYS A 469 10.12 1.86 14.54
CA LYS A 469 8.66 1.91 14.39
C LYS A 469 8.05 0.55 14.76
N ASN A 470 8.04 0.26 16.05
CA ASN A 470 7.77 -1.08 16.60
C ASN A 470 6.34 -1.31 17.09
N VAL A 471 5.39 -0.48 16.68
CA VAL A 471 3.96 -0.66 16.99
C VAL A 471 3.21 -0.95 15.69
N GLY A 472 2.48 -2.06 15.68
CA GLY A 472 1.63 -2.47 14.55
C GLY A 472 0.20 -2.73 15.00
N LEU A 473 -0.70 -2.87 14.03
CA LEU A 473 -2.07 -3.34 14.27
C LEU A 473 -2.29 -4.64 13.49
N VAL A 474 -3.10 -5.54 14.03
CA VAL A 474 -3.52 -6.79 13.38
C VAL A 474 -5.01 -7.00 13.62
N LEU A 475 -5.73 -7.50 12.63
CA LEU A 475 -7.15 -7.85 12.76
C LEU A 475 -7.36 -9.29 13.20
N LEU A 476 -8.23 -9.42 14.21
CA LEU A 476 -9.17 -10.50 14.53
C LEU A 476 -10.35 -10.60 13.57
N CYS A 477 -10.35 -11.49 12.57
CA CYS A 477 -11.53 -11.71 11.73
C CYS A 477 -12.13 -13.10 11.95
N GLU A 478 -13.45 -13.16 12.14
CA GLU A 478 -14.20 -14.38 11.96
C GLU A 478 -14.41 -14.62 10.46
N VAL A 479 -13.97 -15.79 9.99
CA VAL A 479 -13.96 -16.13 8.57
C VAL A 479 -14.80 -17.38 8.38
N ALA A 480 -15.89 -17.27 7.61
CA ALA A 480 -16.76 -18.38 7.24
C ALA A 480 -16.09 -19.22 6.13
N LEU A 481 -15.26 -20.17 6.54
CA LEU A 481 -14.43 -20.97 5.64
C LEU A 481 -15.25 -22.01 4.85
N GLY A 482 -16.31 -22.53 5.47
CA GLY A 482 -17.14 -23.58 4.90
C GLY A 482 -16.33 -24.80 4.45
N LYS A 483 -16.66 -25.37 3.28
CA LYS A 483 -15.86 -26.45 2.71
C LYS A 483 -14.57 -25.90 2.08
N GLN A 484 -13.42 -26.41 2.50
CA GLN A 484 -12.12 -25.90 2.06
C GLN A 484 -11.53 -26.78 0.95
N ALA A 485 -10.91 -26.16 -0.05
CA ALA A 485 -9.98 -26.82 -0.97
C ALA A 485 -8.57 -26.79 -0.34
N GLU A 486 -8.04 -27.95 0.01
CA GLU A 486 -6.70 -28.06 0.58
C GLU A 486 -5.65 -28.14 -0.53
N LEU A 487 -4.67 -27.22 -0.51
CA LEU A 487 -3.59 -27.14 -1.50
C LEU A 487 -2.24 -27.17 -0.80
N THR A 488 -1.32 -28.00 -1.29
CA THR A 488 0.04 -28.18 -0.74
C THR A 488 1.10 -27.38 -1.49
N GLU A 489 0.76 -26.86 -2.66
CA GLU A 489 1.60 -26.06 -3.55
C GLU A 489 0.86 -24.80 -4.00
N ALA A 490 1.60 -23.77 -4.43
CA ALA A 490 1.02 -22.53 -4.92
C ALA A 490 0.23 -22.74 -6.22
N ASP A 491 -1.02 -22.27 -6.24
CA ASP A 491 -1.86 -22.19 -7.44
C ASP A 491 -2.47 -20.79 -7.55
N CYS A 492 -1.86 -19.93 -8.38
CA CYS A 492 -2.34 -18.56 -8.56
C CYS A 492 -3.72 -18.46 -9.25
N GLN A 493 -4.28 -19.58 -9.73
CA GLN A 493 -5.62 -19.70 -10.30
C GLN A 493 -6.58 -20.45 -9.36
N ALA A 494 -6.22 -20.70 -8.09
CA ALA A 494 -7.04 -21.50 -7.18
C ALA A 494 -8.50 -21.00 -7.03
N ALA A 495 -8.73 -19.68 -7.17
CA ALA A 495 -10.06 -19.08 -7.19
C ALA A 495 -10.95 -19.63 -8.32
N GLU A 496 -10.37 -19.85 -9.51
CA GLU A 496 -11.04 -20.37 -10.71
C GLU A 496 -11.31 -21.88 -10.59
N HIS A 497 -10.50 -22.57 -9.78
CA HIS A 497 -10.54 -24.03 -9.60
C HIS A 497 -11.23 -24.47 -8.30
N LEU A 498 -11.95 -23.57 -7.63
CA LEU A 498 -12.54 -23.82 -6.30
C LEU A 498 -13.59 -24.96 -6.29
N GLY A 499 -14.24 -25.21 -7.43
CA GLY A 499 -15.20 -26.29 -7.60
C GLY A 499 -16.40 -26.17 -6.65
N LYS A 500 -16.55 -27.14 -5.74
CA LYS A 500 -17.61 -27.18 -4.72
C LYS A 500 -17.17 -26.63 -3.35
N CYS A 501 -15.96 -26.09 -3.26
CA CYS A 501 -15.43 -25.50 -2.04
C CYS A 501 -15.82 -24.01 -1.95
N ASN A 502 -15.70 -23.44 -0.75
CA ASN A 502 -16.02 -22.05 -0.43
C ASN A 502 -14.77 -21.23 -0.08
N SER A 503 -13.66 -21.90 0.22
CA SER A 503 -12.38 -21.28 0.56
C SER A 503 -11.22 -22.19 0.17
N VAL A 504 -10.03 -21.64 0.13
CA VAL A 504 -8.78 -22.41 0.00
C VAL A 504 -8.07 -22.45 1.34
N LYS A 505 -7.47 -23.59 1.64
CA LYS A 505 -6.51 -23.77 2.72
C LYS A 505 -5.16 -24.17 2.11
N GLY A 506 -4.21 -23.25 2.12
CA GLY A 506 -2.81 -23.61 1.92
C GLY A 506 -2.34 -24.41 3.12
N VAL A 507 -1.99 -25.68 2.93
CA VAL A 507 -1.66 -26.60 4.03
C VAL A 507 -0.19 -26.44 4.40
N GLY A 508 0.09 -25.89 5.58
CA GLY A 508 1.46 -25.72 6.06
C GLY A 508 1.97 -26.90 6.90
N LYS A 509 3.30 -27.07 6.95
CA LYS A 509 4.04 -28.05 7.77
C LYS A 509 3.66 -27.99 9.25
N LEU A 510 3.34 -26.81 9.76
CA LEU A 510 2.88 -26.58 11.12
C LEU A 510 1.44 -26.05 11.13
N THR A 511 0.67 -26.50 12.10
CA THR A 511 -0.71 -26.07 12.38
C THR A 511 -0.89 -25.93 13.90
N PRO A 512 -1.70 -25.00 14.41
CA PRO A 512 -2.11 -25.02 15.81
C PRO A 512 -2.73 -26.38 16.19
N ASP A 513 -2.42 -26.90 17.38
CA ASP A 513 -3.00 -28.16 17.87
C ASP A 513 -4.54 -28.07 17.91
N PRO A 514 -5.26 -28.84 17.08
CA PRO A 514 -6.72 -28.77 17.03
C PRO A 514 -7.41 -29.21 18.33
N SER A 515 -6.72 -29.96 19.20
CA SER A 515 -7.26 -30.40 20.49
C SER A 515 -7.32 -29.28 21.53
N GLU A 516 -6.52 -28.22 21.33
CA GLU A 516 -6.49 -27.01 22.17
C GLU A 516 -7.41 -25.90 21.63
N ASN A 517 -8.18 -26.15 20.57
CA ASN A 517 -9.10 -25.18 20.00
C ASN A 517 -10.11 -24.66 21.05
N TYR A 518 -10.27 -23.35 21.11
CA TYR A 518 -11.27 -22.71 21.96
C TYR A 518 -12.50 -22.35 21.12
N LYS A 519 -13.71 -22.73 21.57
CA LYS A 519 -14.96 -22.41 20.88
C LYS A 519 -15.67 -21.25 21.56
N LEU A 520 -15.97 -20.22 20.78
CA LEU A 520 -16.80 -19.10 21.24
C LEU A 520 -18.27 -19.53 21.37
N PRO A 521 -19.09 -18.84 22.19
CA PRO A 521 -20.51 -19.17 22.38
C PRO A 521 -21.34 -19.15 21.09
N ASP A 522 -20.92 -18.37 20.09
CA ASP A 522 -21.53 -18.28 18.77
C ASP A 522 -21.07 -19.40 17.81
N GLY A 523 -20.23 -20.34 18.27
CA GLY A 523 -19.73 -21.47 17.48
C GLY A 523 -18.44 -21.20 16.71
N CYS A 524 -17.94 -19.96 16.67
CA CYS A 524 -16.68 -19.62 16.02
C CYS A 524 -15.50 -20.29 16.73
N VAL A 525 -14.57 -20.89 15.96
CA VAL A 525 -13.40 -21.60 16.50
C VAL A 525 -12.18 -20.68 16.53
N ILE A 526 -11.54 -20.56 17.70
CA ILE A 526 -10.22 -19.96 17.87
C ILE A 526 -9.18 -21.09 17.87
N PRO A 527 -8.29 -21.17 16.87
CA PRO A 527 -7.23 -22.19 16.85
C PRO A 527 -6.09 -21.83 17.82
N LEU A 528 -6.39 -21.93 19.11
CA LEU A 528 -5.57 -21.44 20.23
C LEU A 528 -4.31 -22.29 20.49
N GLY A 529 -4.23 -23.49 19.93
CA GLY A 529 -3.18 -24.45 20.24
C GLY A 529 -1.78 -24.05 19.82
N HIS A 530 -0.79 -24.66 20.45
CA HIS A 530 0.60 -24.48 20.04
C HIS A 530 0.86 -25.12 18.67
N PRO A 531 1.78 -24.58 17.85
CA PRO A 531 2.13 -25.17 16.55
C PRO A 531 2.66 -26.61 16.70
N VAL A 532 1.98 -27.55 16.06
CA VAL A 532 2.39 -28.97 15.96
C VAL A 532 2.60 -29.36 14.49
N PRO A 533 3.43 -30.38 14.22
CA PRO A 533 3.55 -30.94 12.87
C PRO A 533 2.19 -31.37 12.32
N ASN A 534 1.88 -30.91 11.11
CA ASN A 534 0.66 -31.27 10.44
C ASN A 534 0.82 -32.67 9.82
N ARG A 535 -0.17 -33.55 10.02
CA ARG A 535 -0.05 -34.97 9.66
C ARG A 535 -0.06 -35.22 8.14
N LEU A 536 -0.45 -34.24 7.34
CA LEU A 536 -0.65 -34.33 5.88
C LEU A 536 0.54 -33.81 5.05
N THR A 537 1.70 -33.50 5.66
CA THR A 537 2.62 -32.49 5.09
C THR A 537 4.01 -32.97 4.69
N GLN A 538 4.21 -34.25 4.37
CA GLN A 538 5.52 -34.69 3.89
C GLN A 538 5.93 -33.99 2.57
N GLU A 539 4.98 -33.40 1.83
CA GLU A 539 5.23 -32.82 0.49
C GLU A 539 4.82 -31.34 0.32
N THR A 540 4.46 -30.60 1.39
CA THR A 540 4.10 -29.17 1.21
C THR A 540 5.30 -28.23 1.20
N CYS A 541 5.23 -27.18 0.38
CA CYS A 541 6.17 -26.06 0.36
C CYS A 541 5.84 -24.94 1.36
N LEU A 542 4.75 -25.05 2.12
CA LEU A 542 4.33 -24.05 3.10
C LEU A 542 4.80 -24.39 4.51
N GLN A 543 5.36 -23.41 5.21
CA GLN A 543 5.72 -23.58 6.63
C GLN A 543 4.51 -23.58 7.57
N TYR A 544 3.52 -22.73 7.27
CA TYR A 544 2.32 -22.52 8.08
C TYR A 544 1.10 -22.41 7.19
N ASN A 545 -0.09 -22.71 7.73
CA ASN A 545 -1.33 -22.63 6.96
C ASN A 545 -1.60 -21.22 6.41
N GLU A 546 -2.41 -21.15 5.37
CA GLU A 546 -3.08 -19.95 4.87
C GLU A 546 -4.53 -20.25 4.58
N TYR A 547 -5.40 -19.29 4.87
CA TYR A 547 -6.83 -19.42 4.63
C TYR A 547 -7.25 -18.28 3.72
N ILE A 548 -7.84 -18.62 2.57
CA ILE A 548 -8.18 -17.66 1.53
C ILE A 548 -9.67 -17.76 1.23
N VAL A 549 -10.34 -16.63 1.31
CA VAL A 549 -11.74 -16.47 0.88
C VAL A 549 -11.81 -15.50 -0.29
N TYR A 550 -12.72 -15.76 -1.21
CA TYR A 550 -12.88 -15.00 -2.46
C TYR A 550 -14.18 -14.18 -2.46
N ASP A 551 -14.91 -14.19 -1.35
CA ASP A 551 -16.12 -13.40 -1.14
C ASP A 551 -15.99 -12.63 0.18
N LEU A 552 -16.17 -11.31 0.11
CA LEU A 552 -16.11 -10.42 1.29
C LEU A 552 -17.25 -10.70 2.27
N SER A 553 -18.32 -11.32 1.80
CA SER A 553 -19.43 -11.82 2.61
C SER A 553 -18.99 -12.93 3.58
N GLN A 554 -17.83 -13.56 3.38
CA GLN A 554 -17.30 -14.58 4.30
C GLN A 554 -16.54 -14.00 5.50
N ILE A 555 -16.50 -12.68 5.68
CA ILE A 555 -15.60 -12.04 6.66
C ILE A 555 -16.36 -11.11 7.59
N ARG A 556 -16.17 -11.34 8.90
CA ARG A 556 -16.62 -10.44 9.97
C ARG A 556 -15.44 -10.02 10.84
N LEU A 557 -15.15 -8.71 10.87
CA LEU A 557 -14.14 -8.16 11.78
C LEU A 557 -14.66 -8.26 13.22
N ARG A 558 -13.92 -8.96 14.09
CA ARG A 558 -14.26 -9.13 15.51
C ARG A 558 -13.40 -8.25 16.40
N TYR A 559 -12.10 -8.20 16.14
CA TYR A 559 -11.16 -7.46 16.97
C TYR A 559 -10.09 -6.73 16.15
N LEU A 560 -9.62 -5.60 16.68
CA LEU A 560 -8.41 -4.93 16.25
C LEU A 560 -7.42 -4.98 17.42
N ALA A 561 -6.29 -5.66 17.22
CA ALA A 561 -5.24 -5.80 18.22
C ALA A 561 -4.10 -4.84 17.91
N LYS A 562 -3.72 -4.03 18.89
CA LYS A 562 -2.54 -3.16 18.84
C LYS A 562 -1.37 -3.88 19.49
N LEU A 563 -0.33 -4.12 18.72
CA LEU A 563 0.81 -4.95 19.13
C LEU A 563 2.08 -4.12 19.25
N LYS A 564 2.93 -4.48 20.22
CA LYS A 564 4.34 -4.06 20.28
C LYS A 564 5.22 -5.19 19.77
N PHE A 565 6.10 -4.86 18.86
CA PHE A 565 7.17 -5.73 18.39
C PHE A 565 8.44 -5.44 19.20
N THR A 566 9.07 -6.48 19.72
CA THR A 566 10.37 -6.38 20.39
C THR A 566 11.36 -7.21 19.60
N TYR A 567 12.28 -6.56 18.91
CA TYR A 567 13.30 -7.23 18.10
C TYR A 567 14.44 -7.69 18.99
N GLU A 568 14.86 -8.94 18.81
CA GLU A 568 16.02 -9.49 19.51
C GLU A 568 17.26 -9.23 18.63
N CYS A 569 18.26 -8.54 19.20
CA CYS A 569 19.52 -8.22 18.54
C CYS A 569 20.48 -9.41 18.51
#